data_AF-A0A2T6KHD1-F1
#
_entry.id   AF-A0A2T6KHD1-F1
#
_cell.length_a   1.000
_cell.length_b   1.000
_cell.length_c   1.000
_cell.angle_alpha   90.00
_cell.angle_beta   90.00
_cell.angle_gamma   90.00
#
_symmetry.space_group_name_H-M   'P 1'
#
loop_
_entity.id
_entity.type
_entity.pdbx_description
1 polymer ?
#
loop_
_entity_poly.entity_id
_entity_poly.type
_entity_poly.pdbx_seq_one_letter_code
_entity_poly.pdbx_strand_id
1 'polypeptide(L)' 'MLKDIPSVSHFEVSRNRNQDRFANDVDVIVYAEFADDAALAAYRAHPIYDDCIKIVRPLRDMRIAADF' A
#
# COMPACT_ATOMS: atom_id res chain seq x y z
N MET A 1 -5.45 11.27 0.01
CA MET A 1 -5.12 9.90 -0.44
C MET A 1 -3.98 9.36 0.43
N LEU A 2 -3.69 8.07 0.42
CA LEU A 2 -2.78 7.40 1.37
C LEU A 2 -1.43 8.12 1.64
N LYS A 3 -0.82 8.75 0.62
CA LYS A 3 0.40 9.58 0.75
C LYS A 3 0.29 10.79 1.69
N ASP A 4 -0.93 11.24 1.98
CA ASP A 4 -1.19 12.45 2.78
C ASP A 4 -1.26 12.12 4.29
N ILE A 5 -1.07 10.85 4.67
CA ILE A 5 -1.04 10.43 6.08
C ILE A 5 0.34 10.79 6.67
N PRO A 6 0.41 11.60 7.75
CA PRO A 6 1.68 12.16 8.23
C PRO A 6 2.75 11.14 8.68
N SER A 7 2.35 9.91 9.00
CA SER A 7 3.27 8.89 9.52
C SER A 7 4.06 8.14 8.44
N VAL A 8 3.79 8.38 7.15
CA VAL A 8 4.53 7.77 6.04
C VAL A 8 5.70 8.67 5.62
N SER A 9 6.91 8.13 5.55
CA SER A 9 8.09 8.88 5.12
C SER A 9 8.27 8.87 3.60
N HIS A 10 7.90 7.77 2.96
CA HIS A 10 7.93 7.60 1.52
C HIS A 10 6.71 6.81 1.06
N PHE A 11 6.06 7.24 -0.01
CA PHE A 11 4.89 6.56 -0.55
C PHE A 11 4.94 6.56 -2.08
N GLU A 12 4.92 5.36 -2.67
CA GLU A 12 4.92 5.17 -4.11
C GLU A 12 3.83 4.17 -4.52
N VAL A 13 3.20 4.48 -5.66
CA VAL A 13 2.29 3.54 -6.34
C VAL A 13 2.77 3.40 -7.76
N SER A 14 3.03 2.16 -8.17
CA SER A 14 3.53 1.86 -9.49
C SER A 14 2.82 0.65 -10.08
N ARG A 15 2.81 0.58 -11.42
CA ARG A 15 2.34 -0.63 -12.10
C ARG A 15 3.47 -1.64 -12.12
N ASN A 16 3.14 -2.89 -11.82
CA ASN A 16 4.09 -3.96 -12.03
C ASN A 16 4.40 -4.04 -13.53
N ARG A 17 5.69 -4.08 -13.87
CA ARG A 17 6.13 -4.20 -15.25
C ARG A 17 5.96 -5.63 -15.78
N ASN A 18 5.70 -6.60 -14.90
CA ASN A 18 5.51 -8.01 -15.21
C ASN A 18 6.65 -8.56 -16.09
N GLN A 19 7.88 -8.12 -15.80
CA GLN A 19 9.08 -8.50 -16.56
C GLN A 19 9.73 -9.77 -16.04
N ASP A 20 9.35 -10.21 -14.84
CA ASP A 20 9.86 -11.45 -14.29
C ASP A 20 9.14 -12.67 -14.89
N ARG A 21 9.76 -13.85 -14.84
CA ARG A 21 9.14 -15.10 -15.31
C ARG A 21 8.12 -15.67 -14.33
N PHE A 22 8.01 -15.12 -13.13
CA PHE A 22 7.17 -15.61 -12.05
C PHE A 22 6.30 -14.50 -11.46
N ALA A 23 5.16 -14.87 -10.87
CA ALA A 23 4.29 -13.99 -10.05
C ALA A 23 3.84 -12.68 -10.74
N ASN A 24 3.42 -12.76 -12.00
CA ASN A 24 2.91 -11.62 -12.78
C ASN A 24 1.42 -11.31 -12.55
N ASP A 25 0.81 -11.91 -11.52
CA ASP A 25 -0.62 -11.78 -11.22
C ASP A 25 -0.94 -10.46 -10.48
N VAL A 26 0.09 -9.72 -10.06
CA VAL A 26 -0.05 -8.43 -9.35
C VAL A 26 0.12 -7.28 -10.33
N ASP A 27 -0.94 -6.52 -10.60
CA ASP A 27 -0.89 -5.39 -11.53
C ASP A 27 -0.31 -4.10 -10.92
N VAL A 28 -0.53 -3.88 -9.62
CA VAL A 28 -0.22 -2.63 -8.92
C VAL A 28 0.55 -2.92 -7.64
N ILE A 29 1.65 -2.21 -7.47
CA ILE A 29 2.50 -2.25 -6.29
C ILE A 29 2.30 -0.94 -5.53
N VAL A 30 2.05 -1.07 -4.23
CA VAL A 30 2.02 0.05 -3.30
C VAL A 30 3.18 -0.14 -2.33
N TYR A 31 4.09 0.83 -2.31
CA TYR A 31 5.25 0.85 -1.43
C TYR A 31 5.14 2.02 -0.46
N ALA A 32 5.40 1.74 0.81
CA ALA A 32 5.39 2.74 1.86
C ALA A 32 6.52 2.46 2.85
N GLU A 33 7.26 3.51 3.20
CA GLU A 33 8.28 3.47 4.24
C GLU A 33 7.77 4.14 5.51
N PHE A 34 8.19 3.58 6.65
CA PHE A 34 7.87 4.06 7.99
C PHE A 34 9.14 4.10 8.82
N ALA A 35 9.22 5.04 9.76
CA ALA A 35 10.39 5.14 10.65
C ALA A 35 10.48 3.96 11.62
N ASP A 36 9.33 3.43 12.04
CA ASP A 36 9.20 2.32 12.99
C ASP A 36 7.79 1.71 12.91
N ASP A 37 7.58 0.64 13.70
CA ASP A 37 6.30 -0.05 13.81
C ASP A 37 5.19 0.85 14.38
N ALA A 38 5.53 1.85 15.21
CA ALA A 38 4.55 2.78 15.76
C ALA A 38 4.00 3.72 14.69
N ALA A 39 4.84 4.17 13.76
CA ALA A 39 4.44 4.95 12.59
C ALA A 39 3.55 4.13 11.64
N LEU A 40 3.86 2.84 11.44
CA LEU A 40 3.01 1.91 10.67
C LEU A 40 1.65 1.71 11.35
N ALA A 41 1.62 1.55 12.68
CA ALA A 41 0.38 1.44 13.43
C ALA A 41 -0.47 2.72 13.34
N ALA A 42 0.16 3.90 13.50
CA ALA A 42 -0.49 5.19 13.35
C ALA A 42 -1.05 5.39 11.93
N TYR A 43 -0.32 4.91 10.91
CA TYR A 43 -0.77 4.95 9.52
C TYR A 43 -2.04 4.13 9.30
N ARG A 44 -2.08 2.90 9.82
CA ARG A 44 -3.24 2.00 9.73
C ARG A 44 -4.46 2.53 10.49
N ALA A 45 -4.25 3.29 11.56
CA ALA A 45 -5.32 3.88 12.37
C ALA A 45 -5.88 5.20 11.79
N HIS A 46 -5.27 5.76 10.74
CA HIS A 46 -5.66 7.05 10.21
C HIS A 46 -6.95 6.96 9.35
N PRO A 47 -7.93 7.90 9.47
CA PRO A 47 -9.19 7.83 8.71
C PRO A 47 -9.04 7.71 7.19
N ILE A 48 -8.03 8.38 6.62
CA ILE A 48 -7.71 8.29 5.18
C ILE A 48 -7.40 6.84 4.76
N TYR A 49 -6.81 6.03 5.64
CA TYR A 49 -6.51 4.63 5.36
C TYR A 49 -7.79 3.82 5.10
N ASP A 50 -8.76 3.96 6.00
CA ASP A 50 -10.06 3.30 5.88
C ASP A 50 -10.84 3.77 4.66
N ASP A 51 -10.84 5.09 4.39
CA ASP A 51 -11.55 5.65 3.24
C ASP A 51 -10.93 5.19 1.92
N CYS A 52 -9.61 5.08 1.85
CA CYS A 52 -8.94 4.52 0.67
C CYS A 52 -9.28 3.04 0.50
N ILE A 53 -9.29 2.25 1.58
CA ILE A 53 -9.66 0.83 1.54
C ILE A 53 -11.07 0.62 0.99
N LYS A 54 -12.05 1.43 1.40
CA LYS A 54 -13.43 1.33 0.89
C LYS A 54 -13.50 1.51 -0.63
N ILE A 55 -12.63 2.33 -1.20
CA ILE A 55 -12.57 2.59 -2.65
C ILE A 55 -11.84 1.47 -3.38
N VAL A 56 -10.69 1.00 -2.87
CA VAL A 56 -9.84 0.04 -3.60
C VAL A 56 -10.24 -1.42 -3.38
N ARG A 57 -10.89 -1.75 -2.25
CA ARG A 57 -11.26 -3.14 -1.93
C ARG A 57 -12.21 -3.78 -2.94
N PRO A 58 -13.22 -3.08 -3.49
CA PRO A 58 -14.08 -3.66 -4.54
C PRO A 58 -13.38 -3.82 -5.90
N LEU A 59 -12.25 -3.14 -6.11
CA LEU A 59 -11.55 -3.10 -7.39
C LEU A 59 -10.44 -4.15 -7.52
N ARG A 60 -10.12 -4.87 -6.43
CA ARG A 60 -9.01 -5.82 -6.40
C ARG A 60 -9.52 -7.25 -6.28
N ASP A 61 -9.02 -8.13 -7.15
CA ASP A 61 -9.28 -9.57 -7.08
C ASP A 61 -8.41 -10.26 -6.02
N MET A 62 -7.20 -9.72 -5.77
CA MET A 62 -6.28 -10.20 -4.75
C MET A 62 -5.58 -9.08 -3.99
N ARG A 63 -5.00 -9.41 -2.82
CA ARG A 63 -4.14 -8.52 -2.04
C ARG A 63 -3.04 -9.31 -1.35
N ILE A 64 -1.80 -8.98 -1.69
CA ILE A 64 -0.60 -9.45 -0.99
C ILE A 64 -0.03 -8.25 -0.22
N ALA A 65 0.40 -8.47 1.01
CA ALA A 65 1.08 -7.46 1.82
C ALA A 65 2.28 -8.10 2.51
N ALA A 66 3.39 -7.38 2.51
CA ALA A 66 4.61 -7.74 3.21
C ALA A 66 5.12 -6.50 3.94
N ASP A 67 5.34 -6.64 5.25
CA ASP A 67 5.98 -5.65 6.11
C ASP A 67 7.31 -6.28 6.58
N PHE A 68 8.44 -5.58 6.51
CA PHE A 68 9.78 -6.10 6.81
C PHE A 68 10.70 -5.05 7.42
#